data_AF-A0A383BBM1-F1
#
_entry.id   AF-A0A383BBM1-F1
#
_cell.length_a   1.000
_cell.length_b   1.000
_cell.length_c   1.000
_cell.angle_alpha   90.00
_cell.angle_beta   90.00
_cell.angle_gamma   90.00
#
_symmetry.space_group_name_H-M   'P 1'
#
loop_
_entity.id
_entity.type
_entity.pdbx_description
1 polymer ?
#
loop_
_entity_poly.entity_id
_entity_poly.type
_entity_poly.pdbx_seq_one_letter_code
_entity_poly.pdbx_strand_id
1 'polypeptide(L)'
;GGVDDDVTLENLSGYNWGSSNSCNSRDWMDMSYTAWGGNDASYGNSFAASNFDFDIDMSQSFWDVYNCPEEDVTEVWVDIDEEIDVDYSYGVGDLCSITEDVWVSIDGDDNDLGTSEVEAFLTIERAVEMIAPEDDDPITIFLTEGTFAPSTTGEEFAIIMVSNVNLIGEGEDVTILDAEQTNRVITMENCNNNIISDLTIIGGLPTASGNFDANSFGGGMYLSASNPTLNNVTITGNTGLSKGGG
;
A
#
# COMPACT_ATOMS: atom_id res chain seq x y z
N GLY A 1 -23.15 -23.02 -1.44
CA GLY A 1 -24.38 -22.92 -0.64
C GLY A 1 -25.30 -21.96 -1.35
N GLY A 2 -26.61 -22.21 -1.34
CA GLY A 2 -27.58 -21.31 -1.99
C GLY A 2 -27.45 -19.91 -1.41
N VAL A 3 -27.37 -18.92 -2.31
CA VAL A 3 -27.54 -17.51 -1.96
C VAL A 3 -29.04 -17.33 -1.73
N ASP A 4 -29.38 -16.80 -0.57
CA ASP A 4 -30.75 -16.52 -0.15
C ASP A 4 -31.31 -15.39 -1.04
N ASP A 5 -32.52 -15.60 -1.59
CA ASP A 5 -33.20 -14.70 -2.55
C ASP A 5 -33.89 -13.49 -1.85
N ASP A 6 -33.45 -13.11 -0.66
CA ASP A 6 -34.00 -12.00 0.13
C ASP A 6 -32.97 -10.90 0.43
N VAL A 7 -32.06 -10.61 -0.52
CA VAL A 7 -31.40 -9.30 -0.53
C VAL A 7 -32.40 -8.27 -1.06
N THR A 8 -33.23 -7.75 -0.17
CA THR A 8 -33.82 -6.42 -0.37
C THR A 8 -32.70 -5.39 -0.34
N LEU A 9 -32.29 -4.91 -1.51
CA LEU A 9 -31.71 -3.58 -1.62
C LEU A 9 -32.81 -2.59 -1.21
N GLU A 10 -32.90 -2.30 0.07
CA GLU A 10 -33.65 -1.14 0.53
C GLU A 10 -33.00 0.07 -0.13
N ASN A 11 -33.74 0.76 -1.02
CA ASN A 11 -33.35 2.10 -1.45
C ASN A 11 -32.99 2.88 -0.17
N LEU A 12 -31.76 3.39 -0.09
CA LEU A 12 -31.26 4.27 0.96
C LEU A 12 -32.40 5.14 1.48
N SER A 13 -32.90 4.81 2.67
CA SER A 13 -34.05 5.46 3.26
C SER A 13 -33.66 6.90 3.60
N GLY A 14 -33.97 7.84 2.70
CA GLY A 14 -33.57 9.24 2.83
C GLY A 14 -33.21 9.92 1.51
N TYR A 15 -32.88 9.17 0.46
CA TYR A 15 -32.44 9.76 -0.80
C TYR A 15 -33.59 9.91 -1.82
N ASN A 16 -33.96 11.15 -2.13
CA ASN A 16 -34.91 11.43 -3.21
C ASN A 16 -34.16 11.47 -4.54
N TRP A 17 -34.27 10.40 -5.33
CA TRP A 17 -33.84 10.41 -6.72
C TRP A 17 -34.54 11.52 -7.50
N GLY A 18 -33.79 12.59 -7.84
CA GLY A 18 -34.31 13.68 -8.65
C GLY A 18 -34.87 13.14 -9.97
N SER A 19 -36.09 13.54 -10.35
CA SER A 19 -36.84 13.03 -11.50
C SER A 19 -36.32 13.51 -12.87
N SER A 20 -35.05 13.95 -12.95
CA SER A 20 -34.42 14.31 -14.23
C SER A 20 -33.83 13.06 -14.87
N ASN A 21 -34.49 12.54 -15.91
CA ASN A 21 -33.96 11.52 -16.82
C ASN A 21 -32.78 12.03 -17.68
N SER A 22 -31.97 12.96 -17.18
CA SER A 22 -30.75 13.41 -17.84
C SER A 22 -29.55 12.86 -17.10
N CYS A 23 -28.84 11.92 -17.72
CA CYS A 23 -27.52 11.47 -17.28
C CYS A 23 -26.42 12.52 -17.51
N ASN A 24 -26.78 13.80 -17.71
CA ASN A 24 -25.87 14.87 -18.14
C ASN A 24 -25.57 15.88 -17.03
N SER A 25 -25.86 15.54 -15.77
CA SER A 25 -25.71 16.46 -14.63
C SER A 25 -25.44 15.73 -13.31
N ARG A 26 -24.86 14.53 -13.39
CA ARG A 26 -24.55 13.71 -12.22
C ARG A 26 -23.11 13.24 -12.37
N ASP A 27 -22.22 14.11 -11.94
CA ASP A 27 -20.81 13.84 -11.81
C ASP A 27 -20.61 13.60 -10.31
N TRP A 28 -20.97 12.40 -9.84
CA TRP A 28 -20.75 11.91 -8.47
C TRP A 28 -20.84 10.38 -8.46
N MET A 29 -20.04 9.74 -7.59
CA MET A 29 -20.11 8.31 -7.32
C MET A 29 -20.40 8.09 -5.83
N ASP A 30 -21.51 7.43 -5.53
CA ASP A 30 -21.91 7.09 -4.17
C ASP A 30 -21.61 5.62 -3.92
N MET A 31 -20.67 5.40 -3.02
CA MET A 31 -20.25 4.11 -2.50
C MET A 31 -20.46 4.07 -0.98
N SER A 32 -21.29 4.96 -0.43
CA SER A 32 -21.58 5.00 1.00
C SER A 32 -22.22 3.70 1.46
N TYR A 33 -21.99 3.34 2.73
CA TYR A 33 -22.48 2.10 3.34
C TYR A 33 -21.99 0.80 2.66
N THR A 34 -20.79 0.82 2.10
CA THR A 34 -20.15 -0.36 1.50
C THR A 34 -19.23 -1.05 2.51
N ALA A 35 -19.14 -2.38 2.47
CA ALA A 35 -18.17 -3.15 3.23
C ALA A 35 -17.05 -3.63 2.31
N TRP A 36 -15.82 -3.24 2.62
CA TRP A 36 -14.60 -3.58 1.92
C TRP A 36 -13.81 -4.54 2.81
N GLY A 37 -13.62 -5.78 2.37
CA GLY A 37 -13.02 -6.79 3.24
C GLY A 37 -12.24 -7.88 2.51
N GLY A 38 -11.05 -8.18 3.02
CA GLY A 38 -10.15 -9.20 2.45
C GLY A 38 -9.69 -8.84 1.05
N ASN A 39 -9.48 -7.55 0.80
CA ASN A 39 -9.01 -7.06 -0.49
C ASN A 39 -7.48 -6.94 -0.49
N ASP A 40 -6.87 -7.26 -1.62
CA ASP A 40 -5.42 -7.30 -1.84
C ASP A 40 -5.15 -6.87 -3.28
N ALA A 41 -4.30 -5.84 -3.47
CA ALA A 41 -3.90 -5.34 -4.77
C ALA A 41 -2.54 -4.62 -4.69
N SER A 42 -1.88 -4.45 -5.84
CA SER A 42 -0.64 -3.65 -5.89
C SER A 42 -0.87 -2.14 -5.67
N TYR A 43 -2.07 -1.63 -5.96
CA TYR A 43 -2.40 -0.22 -5.77
C TYR A 43 -3.88 -0.12 -5.38
N GLY A 44 -4.17 0.58 -4.28
CA GLY A 44 -5.51 0.75 -3.75
C GLY A 44 -6.18 -0.60 -3.48
N ASN A 45 -5.77 -1.27 -2.39
CA ASN A 45 -6.25 -2.62 -2.01
C ASN A 45 -7.76 -2.77 -2.21
N SER A 46 -8.54 -1.76 -1.79
CA SER A 46 -10.00 -1.76 -1.95
C SER A 46 -10.47 -1.02 -3.20
N PHE A 47 -9.87 0.12 -3.54
CA PHE A 47 -10.29 0.92 -4.68
C PHE A 47 -9.13 1.72 -5.28
N ALA A 48 -9.05 1.75 -6.61
CA ALA A 48 -8.15 2.64 -7.33
C ALA A 48 -8.87 3.26 -8.53
N ALA A 49 -8.65 4.55 -8.76
CA ALA A 49 -9.21 5.23 -9.92
C ALA A 49 -8.30 6.37 -10.39
N SER A 50 -8.34 6.71 -11.68
CA SER A 50 -7.63 7.87 -12.25
C SER A 50 -8.43 8.54 -13.37
N ASN A 51 -8.15 9.82 -13.64
CA ASN A 51 -8.77 10.63 -14.70
C ASN A 51 -10.29 10.80 -14.59
N PHE A 52 -10.78 11.19 -13.42
CA PHE A 52 -12.18 11.57 -13.18
C PHE A 52 -12.24 12.91 -12.44
N ASP A 53 -13.32 13.65 -12.65
CA ASP A 53 -13.49 15.06 -12.22
C ASP A 53 -14.78 15.18 -11.40
N PHE A 54 -15.00 14.23 -10.49
CA PHE A 54 -16.17 14.20 -9.63
C PHE A 54 -15.90 13.61 -8.25
N ASP A 55 -16.66 14.11 -7.28
CA ASP A 55 -16.61 13.72 -5.88
C ASP A 55 -17.03 12.25 -5.69
N ILE A 56 -16.32 11.54 -4.82
CA ILE A 56 -16.71 10.19 -4.37
C ILE A 56 -17.20 10.28 -2.93
N ASP A 57 -18.40 9.77 -2.69
CA ASP A 57 -18.91 9.56 -1.34
C ASP A 57 -18.63 8.12 -0.90
N MET A 58 -17.70 7.94 0.03
CA MET A 58 -17.39 6.66 0.68
C MET A 58 -17.79 6.68 2.18
N SER A 59 -18.63 7.63 2.59
CA SER A 59 -19.00 7.83 3.98
C SER A 59 -19.72 6.60 4.54
N GLN A 60 -19.63 6.40 5.85
CA GLN A 60 -20.31 5.31 6.57
C GLN A 60 -19.95 3.90 6.06
N SER A 61 -18.78 3.76 5.41
CA SER A 61 -18.26 2.48 4.94
C SER A 61 -17.49 1.74 6.02
N PHE A 62 -17.36 0.43 5.84
CA PHE A 62 -16.54 -0.45 6.67
C PHE A 62 -15.29 -0.88 5.91
N TRP A 63 -14.13 -0.78 6.54
CA TRP A 63 -12.80 -0.99 5.95
C TRP A 63 -12.02 -2.08 6.70
N ASP A 64 -11.09 -2.74 6.01
CA ASP A 64 -10.12 -3.62 6.66
C ASP A 64 -9.26 -2.82 7.66
N VAL A 65 -8.70 -1.69 7.22
CA VAL A 65 -7.97 -0.72 8.04
C VAL A 65 -8.50 0.68 7.79
N TYR A 66 -8.77 1.42 8.87
CA TYR A 66 -9.27 2.80 8.82
C TYR A 66 -8.42 3.69 9.73
N ASN A 67 -8.09 4.90 9.28
CA ASN A 67 -7.33 5.85 10.09
C ASN A 67 -8.25 6.50 11.13
N CYS A 68 -8.50 5.78 12.22
CA CYS A 68 -9.42 6.22 13.27
C CYS A 68 -9.11 7.61 13.86
N PRO A 69 -7.84 8.04 14.01
CA PRO A 69 -7.50 9.40 14.46
C PRO A 69 -7.95 10.53 13.51
N GLU A 70 -7.72 10.39 12.21
CA GLU A 70 -7.98 11.45 11.22
C GLU A 70 -9.30 11.27 10.44
N GLU A 71 -10.00 10.16 10.68
CA GLU A 71 -11.27 9.80 10.04
C GLU A 71 -11.17 9.63 8.50
N ASP A 72 -10.05 9.06 8.01
CA ASP A 72 -9.79 8.78 6.59
C ASP A 72 -9.25 7.37 6.30
N VAL A 73 -8.83 7.15 5.05
CA VAL A 73 -8.28 5.88 4.54
C VAL A 73 -7.01 6.18 3.76
N THR A 74 -5.94 5.45 4.03
CA THR A 74 -4.63 5.69 3.41
C THR A 74 -4.58 5.28 1.94
N GLU A 75 -3.62 5.83 1.19
CA GLU A 75 -3.45 5.57 -0.25
C GLU A 75 -3.21 4.09 -0.59
N VAL A 76 -2.70 3.31 0.38
CA VAL A 76 -2.55 1.86 0.26
C VAL A 76 -3.89 1.18 0.02
N TRP A 77 -4.96 1.67 0.67
CA TRP A 77 -6.30 1.11 0.57
C TRP A 77 -7.15 1.78 -0.51
N VAL A 78 -6.99 3.09 -0.70
CA VAL A 78 -7.69 3.87 -1.72
C VAL A 78 -6.73 4.78 -2.48
N ASP A 79 -6.34 4.38 -3.70
CA ASP A 79 -5.40 5.12 -4.57
C ASP A 79 -6.16 5.95 -5.60
N ILE A 80 -6.19 7.27 -5.39
CA ILE A 80 -6.95 8.24 -6.18
C ILE A 80 -6.11 9.50 -6.43
N ASP A 81 -6.41 10.20 -7.51
CA ASP A 81 -5.73 11.46 -7.86
C ASP A 81 -5.98 12.54 -6.78
N GLU A 82 -4.95 13.28 -6.38
CA GLU A 82 -5.02 14.32 -5.33
C GLU A 82 -6.05 15.43 -5.65
N GLU A 83 -6.42 15.60 -6.93
CA GLU A 83 -7.42 16.57 -7.36
C GLU A 83 -8.87 16.16 -7.00
N ILE A 84 -9.07 14.97 -6.43
CA ILE A 84 -10.38 14.34 -6.24
C ILE A 84 -10.77 14.34 -4.77
N ASP A 85 -11.86 15.01 -4.45
CA ASP A 85 -12.42 15.04 -3.10
C ASP A 85 -13.18 13.73 -2.81
N VAL A 86 -12.80 13.06 -1.71
CA VAL A 86 -13.47 11.84 -1.23
C VAL A 86 -13.96 12.01 0.21
N ASP A 87 -15.21 11.66 0.44
CA ASP A 87 -15.82 11.69 1.78
C ASP A 87 -15.65 10.32 2.46
N TYR A 88 -14.77 10.25 3.47
CA TYR A 88 -14.58 9.07 4.32
C TYR A 88 -15.32 9.16 5.66
N SER A 89 -16.14 10.19 5.86
CA SER A 89 -16.72 10.50 7.17
C SER A 89 -17.58 9.36 7.70
N TYR A 90 -17.57 9.20 9.03
CA TYR A 90 -18.30 8.14 9.72
C TYR A 90 -17.91 6.71 9.31
N GLY A 91 -16.74 6.52 8.70
CA GLY A 91 -16.17 5.21 8.42
C GLY A 91 -15.80 4.44 9.68
N VAL A 92 -15.66 3.12 9.55
CA VAL A 92 -15.20 2.23 10.63
C VAL A 92 -14.25 1.18 10.06
N GLY A 93 -13.12 0.95 10.71
CA GLY A 93 -12.21 -0.14 10.37
C GLY A 93 -12.42 -1.38 11.23
N ASP A 94 -12.13 -2.57 10.70
CA ASP A 94 -11.89 -3.76 11.54
C ASP A 94 -10.67 -3.53 12.43
N LEU A 95 -9.66 -2.86 11.87
CA LEU A 95 -8.47 -2.36 12.55
C LEU A 95 -8.33 -0.85 12.39
N CYS A 96 -7.68 -0.21 13.36
CA CYS A 96 -7.25 1.19 13.25
C CYS A 96 -5.81 1.24 12.74
N SER A 97 -5.52 2.22 11.87
CA SER A 97 -4.16 2.51 11.43
C SER A 97 -3.24 2.88 12.61
N ILE A 98 -1.95 2.65 12.43
CA ILE A 98 -0.87 2.96 13.35
C ILE A 98 -0.21 4.27 12.89
N THR A 99 -0.07 5.23 13.80
CA THR A 99 0.51 6.55 13.55
C THR A 99 1.88 6.72 14.24
N GLU A 100 2.55 5.61 14.53
CA GLU A 100 3.89 5.58 15.13
C GLU A 100 4.77 4.58 14.39
N ASP A 101 6.07 4.60 14.68
CA ASP A 101 7.03 3.66 14.09
C ASP A 101 6.65 2.19 14.37
N VAL A 102 6.96 1.32 13.42
CA VAL A 102 6.65 -0.12 13.47
C VAL A 102 7.88 -0.98 13.19
N TRP A 103 7.80 -2.25 13.57
CA TRP A 103 8.86 -3.24 13.41
C TRP A 103 8.41 -4.41 12.55
N VAL A 104 9.32 -4.92 11.73
CA VAL A 104 9.17 -6.14 10.93
C VAL A 104 10.35 -7.06 11.20
N SER A 105 10.06 -8.33 11.47
CA SER A 105 11.05 -9.33 11.83
C SER A 105 10.79 -10.66 11.14
N ILE A 106 11.85 -11.38 10.81
CA ILE A 106 11.76 -12.74 10.25
C ILE A 106 11.14 -13.77 11.24
N ASP A 107 11.09 -13.41 12.52
CA ASP A 107 10.47 -14.21 13.59
C ASP A 107 9.10 -13.62 14.03
N GLY A 108 8.59 -12.60 13.33
CA GLY A 108 7.33 -11.90 13.63
C GLY A 108 6.06 -12.65 13.19
N ASP A 109 4.90 -12.00 13.36
CA ASP A 109 3.58 -12.48 12.93
C ASP A 109 2.73 -11.30 12.43
N ASP A 110 2.10 -11.42 11.25
CA ASP A 110 1.27 -10.35 10.67
C ASP A 110 -0.04 -10.08 11.44
N ASN A 111 -0.33 -10.89 12.45
CA ASN A 111 -1.39 -10.67 13.43
C ASN A 111 -0.93 -9.92 14.70
N ASP A 112 0.37 -9.65 14.84
CA ASP A 112 0.90 -8.85 15.95
C ASP A 112 0.59 -7.35 15.77
N LEU A 113 0.92 -6.54 16.77
CA LEU A 113 0.61 -5.11 16.77
C LEU A 113 1.56 -4.26 15.93
N GLY A 114 2.77 -4.76 15.64
CA GLY A 114 3.81 -4.04 14.92
C GLY A 114 4.54 -2.95 15.72
N THR A 115 4.01 -2.50 16.86
CA THR A 115 4.51 -1.33 17.61
C THR A 115 5.73 -1.62 18.50
N SER A 116 6.33 -2.80 18.39
CA SER A 116 7.61 -3.13 19.04
C SER A 116 8.30 -4.30 18.35
N GLU A 117 9.60 -4.45 18.52
CA GLU A 117 10.37 -5.58 17.97
C GLU A 117 9.86 -6.96 18.44
N VAL A 118 9.25 -7.05 19.63
CA VAL A 118 8.73 -8.33 20.19
C VAL A 118 7.34 -8.68 19.62
N GLU A 119 6.61 -7.67 19.16
CA GLU A 119 5.29 -7.81 18.52
C GLU A 119 5.42 -7.32 17.07
N ALA A 120 6.52 -7.64 16.40
CA ALA A 120 6.82 -7.19 15.05
C ALA A 120 5.95 -7.93 14.02
N PHE A 121 5.61 -7.24 12.93
CA PHE A 121 5.01 -7.89 11.77
C PHE A 121 6.00 -8.88 11.13
N LEU A 122 5.48 -9.85 10.37
CA LEU A 122 6.30 -10.79 9.62
C LEU A 122 6.70 -10.21 8.25
N THR A 123 5.80 -9.48 7.60
CA THR A 123 5.98 -8.91 6.26
C THR A 123 6.00 -7.38 6.26
N ILE A 124 6.73 -6.81 5.31
CA ILE A 124 6.81 -5.35 5.10
C ILE A 124 5.52 -4.84 4.48
N GLU A 125 4.93 -5.62 3.58
CA GLU A 125 3.59 -5.37 3.04
C GLU A 125 2.57 -5.14 4.15
N ARG A 126 2.50 -6.04 5.14
CA ARG A 126 1.60 -5.89 6.28
C ARG A 126 1.86 -4.61 7.06
N ALA A 127 3.12 -4.25 7.26
CA ALA A 127 3.47 -3.01 7.94
C ALA A 127 2.96 -1.78 7.19
N VAL A 128 3.12 -1.76 5.85
CA VAL A 128 2.65 -0.66 4.99
C VAL A 128 1.12 -0.53 5.01
N GLU A 129 0.39 -1.65 5.00
CA GLU A 129 -1.08 -1.65 5.12
C GLU A 129 -1.60 -1.04 6.42
N MET A 130 -0.83 -1.17 7.50
CA MET A 130 -1.25 -0.82 8.85
C MET A 130 -0.92 0.61 9.26
N ILE A 131 0.00 1.29 8.58
CA ILE A 131 0.46 2.62 8.98
C ILE A 131 -0.30 3.75 8.27
N ALA A 132 -0.43 4.90 8.94
CA ALA A 132 -0.98 6.14 8.39
C ALA A 132 0.03 7.29 8.58
N PRO A 133 1.01 7.43 7.68
CA PRO A 133 2.03 8.47 7.76
C PRO A 133 1.46 9.83 7.33
N GLU A 134 1.96 10.90 7.94
CA GLU A 134 1.60 12.29 7.63
C GLU A 134 2.80 13.07 7.11
N ASP A 135 2.55 14.18 6.40
CA ASP A 135 3.60 15.03 5.81
C ASP A 135 4.61 15.58 6.85
N ASP A 136 4.13 15.90 8.05
CA ASP A 136 4.96 16.39 9.16
C ASP A 136 5.27 15.35 10.24
N ASP A 137 4.76 14.12 10.08
CA ASP A 137 5.01 12.97 10.96
C ASP A 137 5.27 11.69 10.14
N PRO A 138 6.45 11.57 9.51
CA PRO A 138 6.78 10.40 8.72
C PRO A 138 7.00 9.17 9.62
N ILE A 139 6.56 8.01 9.15
CA ILE A 139 6.65 6.74 9.90
C ILE A 139 7.86 5.95 9.44
N THR A 140 8.56 5.33 10.40
CA THR A 140 9.67 4.40 10.12
C THR A 140 9.25 2.96 10.33
N ILE A 141 9.49 2.14 9.31
CA ILE A 141 9.45 0.68 9.40
C ILE A 141 10.88 0.20 9.68
N PHE A 142 11.09 -0.33 10.89
CA PHE A 142 12.35 -0.92 11.32
C PHE A 142 12.39 -2.40 10.96
N LEU A 143 13.41 -2.81 10.21
CA LEU A 143 13.65 -4.21 9.83
C LEU A 143 14.76 -4.81 10.70
N THR A 144 14.50 -5.94 11.35
CA THR A 144 15.54 -6.67 12.10
C THR A 144 16.60 -7.29 11.18
N GLU A 145 17.66 -7.84 11.76
CA GLU A 145 18.54 -8.76 11.06
C GLU A 145 17.75 -9.95 10.48
N GLY A 146 18.09 -10.34 9.25
CA GLY A 146 17.39 -11.41 8.55
C GLY A 146 17.33 -11.22 7.03
N THR A 147 16.77 -12.21 6.36
CA THR A 147 16.45 -12.15 4.93
C THR A 147 14.94 -12.17 4.77
N PHE A 148 14.38 -11.05 4.30
CA PHE A 148 12.97 -10.88 3.95
C PHE A 148 12.81 -11.27 2.48
N ALA A 149 12.15 -12.39 2.25
CA ALA A 149 12.05 -13.05 0.94
C ALA A 149 10.77 -13.89 0.86
N PRO A 150 10.28 -14.21 -0.37
CA PRO A 150 9.12 -15.09 -0.53
C PRO A 150 9.29 -16.44 0.17
N SER A 151 10.52 -16.99 0.17
CA SER A 151 10.80 -18.30 0.78
C SER A 151 11.00 -18.29 2.30
N THR A 152 11.25 -17.12 2.92
CA THR A 152 11.58 -17.01 4.34
C THR A 152 10.45 -16.39 5.16
N THR A 153 9.95 -15.23 4.76
CA THR A 153 8.89 -14.49 5.46
C THR A 153 7.56 -14.55 4.73
N GLY A 154 7.55 -15.00 3.47
CA GLY A 154 6.37 -14.91 2.61
C GLY A 154 6.20 -13.53 1.98
N GLU A 155 7.22 -12.67 2.07
CA GLU A 155 7.22 -11.32 1.48
C GLU A 155 6.86 -11.38 -0.01
N GLU A 156 5.84 -10.61 -0.41
CA GLU A 156 5.54 -10.40 -1.81
C GLU A 156 6.37 -9.25 -2.39
N PHE A 157 6.83 -9.42 -3.62
CA PHE A 157 7.66 -8.43 -4.31
C PHE A 157 6.95 -7.94 -5.57
N ALA A 158 7.01 -6.65 -5.91
CA ALA A 158 7.85 -5.61 -5.28
C ALA A 158 7.25 -5.00 -4.01
N ILE A 159 8.12 -4.58 -3.08
CA ILE A 159 7.72 -3.68 -1.99
C ILE A 159 7.35 -2.33 -2.60
N ILE A 160 6.11 -1.91 -2.40
CA ILE A 160 5.58 -0.65 -2.94
C ILE A 160 5.68 0.38 -1.83
N MET A 161 6.58 1.36 -2.03
CA MET A 161 6.73 2.44 -1.07
C MET A 161 5.70 3.54 -1.35
N VAL A 162 5.26 4.17 -0.27
CA VAL A 162 4.37 5.33 -0.23
C VAL A 162 5.12 6.55 0.31
N SER A 163 4.62 7.77 0.10
CA SER A 163 5.29 8.98 0.62
C SER A 163 5.37 8.95 2.15
N ASN A 164 6.34 9.69 2.72
CA ASN A 164 6.50 9.84 4.18
C ASN A 164 6.77 8.52 4.97
N VAL A 165 7.11 7.43 4.28
CA VAL A 165 7.51 6.15 4.92
C VAL A 165 9.00 5.87 4.74
N ASN A 166 9.67 5.60 5.86
CA ASN A 166 11.07 5.21 5.89
C ASN A 166 11.20 3.68 6.08
N LEU A 167 12.22 3.10 5.47
CA LEU A 167 12.57 1.67 5.60
C LEU A 167 14.01 1.55 6.08
N ILE A 168 14.20 1.16 7.34
CA ILE A 168 15.51 1.18 8.00
C ILE A 168 15.85 -0.21 8.56
N GLY A 169 16.93 -0.80 8.06
CA GLY A 169 17.47 -2.05 8.59
C GLY A 169 18.44 -1.87 9.76
N GLU A 170 18.88 -2.98 10.36
CA GLU A 170 19.92 -2.98 11.39
C GLU A 170 21.35 -2.89 10.81
N GLY A 171 21.50 -3.09 9.50
CA GLY A 171 22.77 -2.94 8.78
C GLY A 171 22.77 -3.63 7.43
N GLU A 172 23.48 -3.05 6.44
CA GLU A 172 23.52 -3.59 5.07
C GLU A 172 24.08 -5.02 4.98
N ASP A 173 24.89 -5.46 5.95
CA ASP A 173 25.43 -6.82 6.00
C ASP A 173 24.46 -7.87 6.57
N VAL A 174 23.38 -7.44 7.25
CA VAL A 174 22.52 -8.32 8.07
C VAL A 174 21.03 -8.21 7.76
N THR A 175 20.56 -7.07 7.25
CA THR A 175 19.18 -6.88 6.80
C THR A 175 19.13 -6.97 5.27
N ILE A 176 18.48 -8.01 4.74
CA ILE A 176 18.51 -8.34 3.31
C ILE A 176 17.07 -8.44 2.78
N LEU A 177 16.78 -7.66 1.74
CA LEU A 177 15.60 -7.82 0.89
C LEU A 177 16.00 -8.65 -0.32
N ASP A 178 15.48 -9.88 -0.43
CA ASP A 178 15.78 -10.80 -1.54
C ASP A 178 14.50 -11.18 -2.29
N ALA A 179 14.31 -10.61 -3.47
CA ALA A 179 13.14 -10.93 -4.29
C ALA A 179 13.22 -12.30 -4.97
N GLU A 180 14.31 -13.06 -4.82
CA GLU A 180 14.48 -14.43 -5.34
C GLU A 180 14.17 -14.61 -6.84
N GLN A 181 14.40 -13.55 -7.62
CA GLN A 181 14.11 -13.44 -9.05
C GLN A 181 12.63 -13.56 -9.40
N THR A 182 11.74 -13.28 -8.43
CA THR A 182 10.28 -13.34 -8.63
C THR A 182 9.73 -12.04 -9.22
N ASN A 183 10.26 -10.90 -8.77
CA ASN A 183 9.89 -9.57 -9.25
C ASN A 183 11.02 -8.56 -8.96
N ARG A 184 10.76 -7.27 -9.20
CA ARG A 184 11.56 -6.16 -8.68
C ARG A 184 11.55 -6.16 -7.14
N VAL A 185 12.61 -5.66 -6.50
CA VAL A 185 12.66 -5.56 -5.03
C VAL A 185 11.84 -4.37 -4.50
N ILE A 186 12.11 -3.14 -4.97
CA ILE A 186 11.40 -1.94 -4.51
C ILE A 186 10.84 -1.14 -5.69
N THR A 187 9.59 -0.70 -5.58
CA THR A 187 8.93 0.23 -6.50
C THR A 187 8.55 1.51 -5.74
N MET A 188 8.90 2.67 -6.31
CA MET A 188 8.47 3.98 -5.82
C MET A 188 7.96 4.82 -7.00
N GLU A 189 6.71 5.26 -6.92
CA GLU A 189 6.07 6.10 -7.92
C GLU A 189 5.44 7.30 -7.24
N ASN A 190 5.82 8.50 -7.68
CA ASN A 190 5.38 9.78 -7.09
C ASN A 190 5.67 9.94 -5.58
N CYS A 191 6.65 9.22 -5.03
CA CYS A 191 6.94 9.24 -3.60
C CYS A 191 7.89 10.39 -3.19
N ASN A 192 7.55 11.05 -2.08
CA ASN A 192 8.33 12.09 -1.44
C ASN A 192 8.66 11.74 0.02
N ASN A 193 9.73 12.36 0.55
CA ASN A 193 10.10 12.27 1.97
C ASN A 193 10.33 10.84 2.49
N ASN A 194 11.06 10.03 1.70
CA ASN A 194 11.44 8.68 2.10
C ASN A 194 12.93 8.58 2.42
N ILE A 195 13.26 7.78 3.43
CA ILE A 195 14.61 7.33 3.74
C ILE A 195 14.63 5.80 3.64
N ILE A 196 15.56 5.27 2.85
CA ILE A 196 15.88 3.84 2.85
C ILE A 196 17.32 3.70 3.33
N SER A 197 17.53 2.99 4.44
CA SER A 197 18.86 2.85 4.99
C SER A 197 19.18 1.48 5.59
N ASP A 198 20.48 1.22 5.68
CA ASP A 198 21.06 0.13 6.47
C ASP A 198 20.53 -1.27 6.07
N LEU A 199 20.39 -1.51 4.75
CA LEU A 199 19.90 -2.77 4.20
C LEU A 199 20.52 -3.11 2.84
N THR A 200 20.39 -4.37 2.44
CA THR A 200 20.83 -4.89 1.15
C THR A 200 19.65 -5.27 0.27
N ILE A 201 19.70 -4.93 -1.02
CA ILE A 201 18.67 -5.16 -2.04
C ILE A 201 19.22 -6.12 -3.11
N ILE A 202 18.69 -7.34 -3.18
CA ILE A 202 19.15 -8.40 -4.08
C ILE A 202 18.00 -9.19 -4.71
N GLY A 203 18.35 -10.06 -5.67
CA GLY A 203 17.41 -11.02 -6.26
C GLY A 203 16.36 -10.40 -7.18
N GLY A 204 16.40 -9.10 -7.44
CA GLY A 204 15.42 -8.44 -8.30
C GLY A 204 15.44 -8.91 -9.75
N LEU A 205 14.31 -9.35 -10.29
CA LEU A 205 14.09 -9.65 -11.70
C LEU A 205 12.66 -9.22 -12.09
N PRO A 206 12.47 -8.06 -12.74
CA PRO A 206 11.15 -7.65 -13.20
C PRO A 206 10.65 -8.68 -14.20
N THR A 207 9.49 -9.30 -13.96
CA THR A 207 8.94 -10.24 -14.93
C THR A 207 8.29 -9.45 -16.07
N ALA A 208 8.69 -9.73 -17.31
CA ALA A 208 8.04 -9.13 -18.48
C ALA A 208 6.63 -9.72 -18.60
N SER A 209 5.63 -9.03 -18.08
CA SER A 209 4.23 -9.23 -18.46
C SER A 209 4.01 -8.71 -19.89
N GLY A 210 4.61 -9.39 -20.88
CA GLY A 210 4.21 -9.37 -22.29
C GLY A 210 4.33 -8.05 -23.08
N ASN A 211 4.68 -6.92 -22.45
CA ASN A 211 4.76 -5.63 -23.10
C ASN A 211 5.97 -4.85 -22.59
N PHE A 212 6.57 -4.03 -23.46
CA PHE A 212 7.67 -3.11 -23.15
C PHE A 212 7.19 -1.91 -22.29
N ASP A 213 6.44 -2.20 -21.22
CA ASP A 213 5.95 -1.21 -20.27
C ASP A 213 6.98 -1.06 -19.12
N ALA A 214 6.82 -0.05 -18.26
CA ALA A 214 7.72 0.30 -17.15
C ALA A 214 8.18 -0.89 -16.27
N ASN A 215 7.44 -2.00 -16.33
CA ASN A 215 7.69 -3.32 -15.75
C ASN A 215 9.01 -4.00 -16.17
N SER A 216 9.82 -3.41 -17.06
CA SER A 216 11.11 -4.00 -17.51
C SER A 216 12.37 -3.32 -16.96
N PHE A 217 12.22 -2.31 -16.11
CA PHE A 217 13.34 -1.51 -15.57
C PHE A 217 13.56 -1.75 -14.08
N GLY A 218 14.82 -1.57 -13.65
CA GLY A 218 15.20 -1.49 -12.24
C GLY A 218 14.91 -2.78 -11.50
N GLY A 219 15.77 -3.80 -11.65
CA GLY A 219 15.56 -5.07 -10.94
C GLY A 219 15.62 -4.90 -9.43
N GLY A 220 16.61 -4.17 -8.93
CA GLY A 220 16.70 -3.79 -7.53
C GLY A 220 15.62 -2.77 -7.18
N MET A 221 15.76 -1.56 -7.72
CA MET A 221 14.82 -0.48 -7.45
C MET A 221 14.32 0.20 -8.72
N TYR A 222 13.06 0.58 -8.73
CA TYR A 222 12.47 1.45 -9.75
C TYR A 222 11.90 2.70 -9.11
N LEU A 223 12.33 3.85 -9.64
CA LEU A 223 11.93 5.17 -9.18
C LEU A 223 11.30 5.92 -10.35
N SER A 224 10.05 6.34 -10.20
CA SER A 224 9.35 7.23 -11.12
C SER A 224 8.86 8.45 -10.36
N ALA A 225 9.21 9.66 -10.83
CA ALA A 225 8.83 10.92 -10.20
C ALA A 225 9.02 10.94 -8.65
N SER A 226 10.06 10.25 -8.17
CA SER A 226 10.33 10.05 -6.74
C SER A 226 11.77 10.47 -6.40
N ASN A 227 11.99 10.88 -5.15
CA ASN A 227 13.31 11.34 -4.68
C ASN A 227 13.65 10.85 -3.25
N PRO A 228 13.79 9.53 -3.03
CA PRO A 228 14.20 8.99 -1.74
C PRO A 228 15.65 9.35 -1.38
N THR A 229 15.94 9.37 -0.09
CA THR A 229 17.31 9.40 0.44
C THR A 229 17.78 7.97 0.71
N LEU A 230 18.82 7.53 0.00
CA LEU A 230 19.46 6.24 0.24
C LEU A 230 20.73 6.42 1.09
N ASN A 231 20.82 5.75 2.24
CA ASN A 231 21.98 5.82 3.12
C ASN A 231 22.44 4.42 3.55
N ASN A 232 23.70 4.07 3.33
CA ASN A 232 24.23 2.75 3.70
C ASN A 232 23.39 1.59 3.12
N VAL A 233 23.13 1.65 1.81
CA VAL A 233 22.35 0.66 1.06
C VAL A 233 23.23 -0.03 0.03
N THR A 234 23.26 -1.36 0.06
CA THR A 234 23.94 -2.16 -0.95
C THR A 234 22.94 -2.74 -1.95
N ILE A 235 23.07 -2.37 -3.23
CA ILE A 235 22.22 -2.89 -4.31
C ILE A 235 23.07 -3.76 -5.23
N THR A 236 22.83 -5.08 -5.24
CA THR A 236 23.66 -6.04 -5.99
C THR A 236 22.87 -7.27 -6.44
N GLY A 237 23.41 -8.06 -7.37
CA GLY A 237 22.77 -9.32 -7.78
C GLY A 237 21.41 -9.17 -8.47
N ASN A 238 21.03 -7.97 -8.90
CA ASN A 238 19.75 -7.67 -9.52
C ASN A 238 19.86 -7.61 -11.06
N THR A 239 18.79 -8.01 -11.75
CA THR A 239 18.72 -8.09 -13.21
C THR A 239 17.57 -7.25 -13.77
N GLY A 240 17.89 -6.20 -14.54
CA GLY A 240 16.90 -5.46 -15.33
C GLY A 240 16.76 -6.03 -16.73
N LEU A 241 15.52 -6.21 -17.22
CA LEU A 241 15.28 -6.77 -18.55
C LEU A 241 15.59 -5.81 -19.70
N SER A 242 15.36 -4.50 -19.50
CA SER A 242 15.59 -3.48 -20.55
C SER A 242 16.68 -2.46 -20.19
N LYS A 243 16.71 -1.94 -18.95
CA LYS A 243 17.76 -1.03 -18.42
C LYS A 243 17.80 -1.11 -16.89
N GLY A 244 19.00 -0.96 -16.31
CA GLY A 244 19.22 -0.83 -14.86
C GLY A 244 19.02 -2.14 -14.11
N GLY A 245 20.12 -2.78 -13.69
CA GLY A 245 20.05 -3.94 -12.80
C GLY A 245 19.81 -3.52 -11.36
N GLY A 246 20.61 -2.57 -10.88
CA GLY A 246 20.40 -1.90 -9.60
C GLY A 246 19.22 -0.96 -9.63
#